data_AF-A0A060N940-F1
#
_entry.id   AF-A0A060N940-F1
#
_cell.length_a   1.000
_cell.length_b   1.000
_cell.length_c   1.000
_cell.angle_alpha   90.00
_cell.angle_beta   90.00
_cell.angle_gamma   90.00
#
_symmetry.space_group_name_H-M   'P 1'
#
loop_
_entity.id
_entity.type
_entity.pdbx_description
1 polymer ?
#
loop_
_entity_poly.entity_id
_entity_poly.type
_entity_poly.pdbx_seq_one_letter_code
_entity_poly.pdbx_strand_id
1 'polypeptide(L)'
;MGYCICKEEGTIKIKKENMELVLKKISNFFQSGGDLRWIIGFNIEDMTVVEDDEETPLELEKIWDDLRYGYKETETHYEIIDFLGEKLGDDLKLFELIAEYCEDGYLQFAGEDGEHFRIVIKDGKATETWAHLTWN
;
A
#
# COMPACT_ATOMS: atom_id res chain seq x y z
N MET A 1 -14.62 6.90 17.06
CA MET A 1 -14.64 5.43 16.95
C MET A 1 -14.08 5.13 15.57
N GLY A 2 -12.93 4.46 15.52
CA GLY A 2 -12.26 4.11 14.27
C GLY A 2 -13.12 3.11 13.51
N TYR A 3 -13.23 3.28 12.20
CA TYR A 3 -14.01 2.41 11.34
C TYR A 3 -13.03 1.45 10.69
N CYS A 4 -13.04 0.18 11.09
CA CYS A 4 -12.11 -0.78 10.50
C CYS A 4 -12.54 -1.10 9.07
N ILE A 5 -11.54 -1.31 8.21
CA ILE A 5 -11.73 -1.82 6.85
C ILE A 5 -10.79 -3.00 6.63
N CYS A 6 -11.28 -3.97 5.88
CA CYS A 6 -10.48 -5.08 5.42
C CYS A 6 -10.54 -5.17 3.89
N LYS A 7 -9.48 -5.70 3.29
CA LYS A 7 -9.47 -6.03 1.87
C LYS A 7 -10.32 -7.27 1.63
N GLU A 8 -11.24 -7.19 0.68
CA GLU A 8 -12.05 -8.35 0.25
C GLU A 8 -11.49 -9.01 -1.01
N GLU A 9 -11.19 -8.19 -2.01
CA GLU A 9 -10.72 -8.65 -3.32
C GLU A 9 -9.73 -7.64 -3.90
N GLY A 10 -8.94 -8.08 -4.86
CA GLY A 10 -8.09 -7.15 -5.59
C GLY A 10 -7.15 -7.81 -6.58
N THR A 11 -6.68 -7.00 -7.52
CA THR A 11 -5.85 -7.41 -8.65
C THR A 11 -4.65 -6.51 -8.85
N ILE A 12 -4.38 -5.55 -7.94
CA ILE A 12 -3.19 -4.69 -8.05
C ILE A 12 -1.93 -5.56 -7.96
N LYS A 13 -1.04 -5.37 -8.94
CA LYS A 13 0.25 -6.03 -9.03
C LYS A 13 1.36 -5.01 -9.21
N ILE A 14 2.52 -5.33 -8.66
CA ILE A 14 3.76 -4.56 -8.83
C ILE A 14 4.77 -5.51 -9.46
N LYS A 15 5.34 -5.15 -10.62
CA LYS A 15 6.43 -5.95 -11.21
C LYS A 15 7.64 -5.94 -10.30
N LYS A 16 8.34 -7.06 -10.17
CA LYS A 16 9.55 -7.13 -9.32
C LYS A 16 10.60 -6.07 -9.66
N GLU A 17 10.80 -5.82 -10.94
CA GLU A 17 11.74 -4.80 -11.44
C GLU A 17 11.41 -3.37 -10.97
N ASN A 18 10.14 -3.12 -10.57
CA ASN A 18 9.70 -1.82 -10.09
C ASN A 18 9.74 -1.69 -8.57
N MET A 19 9.95 -2.77 -7.80
CA MET A 19 9.83 -2.74 -6.34
C MET A 19 10.82 -1.75 -5.70
N GLU A 20 12.07 -1.72 -6.18
CA GLU A 20 13.06 -0.75 -5.69
C GLU A 20 12.61 0.71 -5.93
N LEU A 21 12.00 0.99 -7.09
CA LEU A 21 11.48 2.32 -7.41
C LEU A 21 10.30 2.69 -6.50
N VAL A 22 9.41 1.73 -6.21
CA VAL A 22 8.29 1.89 -5.27
C VAL A 22 8.81 2.26 -3.87
N LEU A 23 9.73 1.47 -3.33
CA LEU A 23 10.29 1.71 -2.00
C LEU A 23 11.00 3.06 -1.93
N LYS A 24 11.76 3.42 -2.96
CA LYS A 24 12.44 4.70 -3.03
C LYS A 24 11.46 5.88 -3.07
N LYS A 25 10.35 5.73 -3.79
CA LYS A 25 9.30 6.75 -3.87
C LYS A 25 8.64 6.99 -2.51
N ILE A 26 8.28 5.91 -1.81
CA ILE A 26 7.67 5.96 -0.48
C ILE A 26 8.66 6.53 0.54
N SER A 27 9.91 6.05 0.53
CA SER A 27 10.95 6.54 1.44
C SER A 27 11.22 8.04 1.26
N ASN A 28 11.38 8.50 0.01
CA ASN A 28 11.54 9.93 -0.28
C ASN A 28 10.35 10.77 0.21
N PHE A 29 9.13 10.25 0.10
CA PHE A 29 7.94 10.92 0.60
C PHE A 29 8.06 11.17 2.11
N PHE A 30 8.40 10.16 2.91
CA PHE A 30 8.60 10.31 4.35
C PHE A 30 9.78 11.23 4.70
N GLN A 31 10.92 11.06 4.03
CA GLN A 31 12.09 11.92 4.24
C GLN A 31 11.84 13.40 3.90
N SER A 32 10.91 13.68 2.97
CA SER A 32 10.51 15.04 2.64
C SER A 32 9.52 15.67 3.64
N GLY A 33 9.22 14.99 4.75
CA GLY A 33 8.23 15.41 5.75
C GLY A 33 6.79 15.02 5.40
N GLY A 34 6.62 14.14 4.40
CA GLY A 34 5.34 13.52 4.13
C GLY A 34 4.94 12.59 5.27
N ASP A 35 3.64 12.54 5.55
CA ASP A 35 3.07 11.66 6.58
C ASP A 35 1.89 10.87 5.98
N LEU A 36 1.75 9.63 6.45
CA LEU A 36 0.61 8.76 6.21
C LEU A 36 0.09 8.32 7.57
N ARG A 37 -1.20 8.54 7.82
CA ARG A 37 -1.80 8.24 9.11
C ARG A 37 -1.61 6.78 9.49
N TRP A 38 -1.13 6.56 10.72
CA TRP A 38 -0.89 5.25 11.34
C TRP A 38 0.25 4.44 10.73
N ILE A 39 1.11 5.07 9.92
CA ILE A 39 2.30 4.45 9.34
C ILE A 39 3.53 5.15 9.90
N ILE A 40 4.51 4.39 10.34
CA ILE A 40 5.84 4.90 10.68
C ILE A 40 6.65 4.91 9.39
N GLY A 41 7.16 6.08 8.98
CA GLY A 41 7.98 6.19 7.79
C GLY A 41 9.32 5.46 7.91
N PHE A 42 9.95 5.14 6.77
CA PHE A 42 11.22 4.41 6.72
C PHE A 42 12.24 5.06 5.76
N ASN A 43 13.53 4.76 5.95
CA ASN A 43 14.59 5.07 5.00
C ASN A 43 14.99 3.82 4.20
N ILE A 44 14.99 3.90 2.87
CA ILE A 44 15.42 2.79 2.01
C ILE A 44 16.90 2.43 2.20
N GLU A 45 17.74 3.37 2.65
CA GLU A 45 19.16 3.13 2.94
C GLU A 45 19.33 2.09 4.08
N ASP A 46 18.38 2.03 5.01
CA ASP A 46 18.33 1.08 6.14
C ASP A 46 18.19 -0.38 5.67
N MET A 47 17.78 -0.60 4.40
CA MET A 47 17.77 -1.95 3.81
C MET A 47 19.17 -2.45 3.43
N THR A 48 20.15 -1.56 3.37
CA THR A 48 21.53 -1.85 2.92
C THR A 48 22.59 -1.55 3.96
N VAL A 49 22.31 -0.64 4.88
CA VAL A 49 23.19 -0.25 5.98
C VAL A 49 22.74 -1.00 7.23
N VAL A 50 23.69 -1.65 7.88
CA VAL A 50 23.52 -2.15 9.25
C VAL A 50 24.10 -1.04 10.13
N GLU A 51 23.26 -0.29 10.84
CA GLU A 51 23.77 0.63 11.88
C GLU A 51 24.44 -0.20 12.97
N ASP A 52 25.47 0.34 13.64
CA ASP A 52 26.32 -0.38 14.61
C ASP A 52 25.52 -1.00 15.79
N ASP A 53 24.25 -0.65 15.95
CA ASP A 53 23.32 -1.15 16.98
C ASP A 53 22.17 -2.06 16.46
N GLU A 54 22.00 -2.22 15.15
CA GLU A 54 21.06 -3.18 14.56
C GLU A 54 21.77 -4.46 14.08
N GLU A 55 21.19 -5.64 14.34
CA GLU A 55 21.81 -6.91 13.91
C GLU A 55 21.50 -7.27 12.44
N THR A 56 20.47 -6.65 11.83
CA THR A 56 19.98 -7.01 10.49
C THR A 56 19.41 -5.81 9.75
N PRO A 57 19.71 -5.62 8.45
CA PRO A 57 19.08 -4.57 7.64
C PRO A 57 17.55 -4.66 7.62
N LEU A 58 16.89 -3.54 7.31
CA LEU A 58 15.45 -3.48 7.12
C LEU A 58 15.00 -4.39 5.97
N GLU A 59 14.05 -5.29 6.25
CA GLU A 59 13.54 -6.26 5.29
C GLU A 59 12.26 -5.76 4.60
N LEU A 60 12.03 -6.21 3.36
CA LEU A 60 10.83 -5.86 2.60
C LEU A 60 9.53 -6.21 3.33
N GLU A 61 9.50 -7.36 4.01
CA GLU A 61 8.34 -7.82 4.79
C GLU A 61 8.00 -6.82 5.89
N LYS A 62 9.00 -6.36 6.67
CA LYS A 62 8.80 -5.35 7.72
C LYS A 62 8.26 -4.03 7.17
N ILE A 63 8.76 -3.58 6.03
CA ILE A 63 8.27 -2.35 5.39
C ILE A 63 6.78 -2.47 5.05
N TRP A 64 6.37 -3.59 4.45
CA TRP A 64 4.99 -3.80 4.05
C TRP A 64 4.05 -4.02 5.25
N ASP A 65 4.55 -4.64 6.32
CA ASP A 65 3.86 -4.73 7.62
C ASP A 65 3.63 -3.34 8.22
N ASP A 66 4.64 -2.46 8.20
CA ASP A 66 4.51 -1.07 8.66
C ASP A 66 3.55 -0.24 7.79
N LEU A 67 3.50 -0.53 6.48
CA LEU A 67 2.49 0.02 5.56
C LEU A 67 1.08 -0.60 5.78
N ARG A 68 0.98 -1.68 6.57
CA ARG A 68 -0.23 -2.46 6.91
C ARG A 68 -0.81 -3.28 5.75
N TYR A 69 0.00 -3.58 4.74
CA TYR A 69 -0.40 -4.33 3.56
C TYR A 69 0.38 -5.63 3.46
N GLY A 70 -0.34 -6.76 3.40
CA GLY A 70 0.28 -8.05 3.10
C GLY A 70 0.46 -8.22 1.59
N TYR A 71 1.60 -8.77 1.19
CA TYR A 71 1.87 -9.11 -0.21
C TYR A 71 2.17 -10.60 -0.40
N LYS A 72 1.97 -11.06 -1.63
CA LYS A 72 2.40 -12.36 -2.11
C LYS A 72 3.40 -12.17 -3.23
N GLU A 73 4.57 -12.77 -3.07
CA GLU A 73 5.57 -12.83 -4.13
C GLU A 73 5.25 -13.96 -5.13
N THR A 74 5.32 -13.65 -6.42
CA THR A 74 5.25 -14.61 -7.53
C THR A 74 6.59 -14.61 -8.27
N GLU A 75 6.74 -15.32 -9.39
CA GLU A 75 8.00 -15.28 -10.15
C GLU A 75 8.32 -13.89 -10.70
N THR A 76 7.30 -13.13 -11.09
CA THR A 76 7.44 -11.88 -11.85
C THR A 76 6.86 -10.64 -11.16
N HIS A 77 6.00 -10.83 -10.15
CA HIS A 77 5.24 -9.75 -9.50
C HIS A 77 5.13 -9.94 -7.99
N TYR A 78 4.83 -8.83 -7.31
CA TYR A 78 4.24 -8.79 -5.99
C TYR A 78 2.75 -8.47 -6.13
N GLU A 79 1.89 -9.23 -5.46
CA GLU A 79 0.44 -9.03 -5.45
C GLU A 79 0.01 -8.61 -4.04
N ILE A 80 -0.78 -7.55 -3.92
CA ILE A 80 -1.33 -7.14 -2.63
C ILE A 80 -2.46 -8.11 -2.27
N ILE A 81 -2.28 -8.88 -1.20
CA ILE A 81 -3.21 -9.96 -0.84
C ILE A 81 -4.06 -9.62 0.38
N ASP A 82 -3.56 -8.80 1.29
CA ASP A 82 -4.22 -8.53 2.56
C ASP A 82 -4.07 -7.06 2.99
N PHE A 83 -5.05 -6.60 3.74
CA PHE A 83 -5.03 -5.32 4.43
C PHE A 83 -6.01 -5.35 5.60
N LEU A 84 -5.54 -4.91 6.75
CA LEU A 84 -6.38 -4.66 7.93
C LEU A 84 -5.96 -3.31 8.54
N GLY A 85 -6.89 -2.38 8.58
CA GLY A 85 -6.60 -1.05 9.12
C GLY A 85 -7.85 -0.21 9.37
N GLU A 86 -7.64 1.03 9.78
CA GLU A 86 -8.72 2.01 9.92
C GLU A 86 -8.96 2.77 8.62
N LYS A 87 -10.23 2.93 8.23
CA LYS A 87 -10.69 3.65 7.04
C LYS A 87 -10.30 5.12 6.99
N LEU A 88 -10.09 5.70 8.16
CA LEU A 88 -9.59 7.08 8.28
C LEU A 88 -8.10 7.20 7.95
N GLY A 89 -7.48 6.17 7.37
CA GLY A 89 -6.10 6.17 6.89
C GLY A 89 -5.91 6.96 5.60
N ASP A 90 -4.65 7.03 5.17
CA ASP A 90 -4.22 7.71 3.94
C ASP A 90 -3.95 6.69 2.80
N ASP A 91 -4.77 5.64 2.72
CA ASP A 91 -4.56 4.52 1.79
C ASP A 91 -4.59 4.94 0.32
N LEU A 92 -5.55 5.80 -0.07
CA LEU A 92 -5.55 6.38 -1.43
C LEU A 92 -4.24 7.10 -1.73
N LYS A 93 -3.72 7.88 -0.78
CA LYS A 93 -2.48 8.65 -0.94
C LYS A 93 -1.26 7.74 -1.09
N LEU A 94 -1.22 6.62 -0.37
CA LEU A 94 -0.19 5.58 -0.57
C LEU A 94 -0.22 5.07 -2.02
N PHE A 95 -1.40 4.68 -2.52
CA PHE A 95 -1.52 4.17 -3.89
C PHE A 95 -1.29 5.26 -4.95
N GLU A 96 -1.64 6.52 -4.70
CA GLU A 96 -1.30 7.65 -5.57
C GLU A 96 0.22 7.83 -5.73
N LEU A 97 1.00 7.58 -4.69
CA LEU A 97 2.47 7.65 -4.76
C LEU A 97 3.05 6.60 -5.69
N ILE A 98 2.47 5.40 -5.71
CA ILE A 98 3.06 4.22 -6.35
C ILE A 98 2.35 3.78 -7.63
N ALA A 99 1.23 4.42 -7.99
CA ALA A 99 0.37 3.99 -9.09
C ALA A 99 1.09 3.85 -10.43
N GLU A 100 2.07 4.71 -10.71
CA GLU A 100 2.86 4.67 -11.95
C GLU A 100 3.71 3.40 -12.10
N TYR A 101 3.96 2.68 -10.99
CA TYR A 101 4.75 1.45 -10.94
C TYR A 101 3.89 0.18 -10.87
N CYS A 102 2.58 0.34 -10.69
CA CYS A 102 1.60 -0.74 -10.60
C CYS A 102 1.00 -1.06 -11.97
N GLU A 103 0.54 -2.29 -12.14
CA GLU A 103 -0.36 -2.64 -13.23
C GLU A 103 -1.79 -2.13 -12.95
N ASP A 104 -2.54 -1.90 -14.02
CA ASP A 104 -3.97 -1.58 -13.92
C ASP A 104 -4.71 -2.64 -13.11
N GLY A 105 -5.54 -2.19 -12.17
CA GLY A 105 -6.20 -3.09 -11.24
C GLY A 105 -6.99 -2.35 -10.17
N TYR A 106 -7.48 -3.09 -9.19
CA TYR A 106 -8.21 -2.50 -8.07
C TYR A 106 -7.98 -3.26 -6.77
N LEU A 107 -8.26 -2.60 -5.65
CA LEU A 107 -8.46 -3.21 -4.34
C LEU A 107 -9.87 -2.83 -3.88
N GLN A 108 -10.66 -3.81 -3.48
CA GLN A 108 -11.96 -3.57 -2.85
C GLN A 108 -11.82 -3.75 -1.34
N PHE A 109 -12.42 -2.81 -0.62
CA PHE A 109 -12.47 -2.81 0.84
C PHE A 109 -13.91 -2.86 1.29
N ALA A 110 -14.15 -3.60 2.37
CA ALA A 110 -15.39 -3.56 3.12
C ALA A 110 -15.19 -2.86 4.46
N GLY A 111 -16.12 -1.98 4.76
CA GLY A 111 -16.27 -1.33 6.05
C GLY A 111 -17.16 -2.09 7.03
N GLU A 112 -17.04 -1.79 8.32
CA GLU A 112 -17.87 -2.37 9.37
C GLU A 112 -19.39 -2.18 9.18
N ASP A 113 -19.84 -1.05 8.60
CA ASP A 113 -21.26 -0.78 8.31
C ASP A 113 -21.73 -1.38 6.97
N GLY A 114 -20.92 -2.23 6.32
CA GLY A 114 -21.25 -2.85 5.03
C GLY A 114 -21.06 -1.93 3.82
N GLU A 115 -20.37 -0.80 4.01
CA GLU A 115 -19.95 0.05 2.89
C GLU A 115 -18.80 -0.59 2.12
N HIS A 116 -18.88 -0.57 0.78
CA HIS A 116 -17.82 -1.02 -0.08
C HIS A 116 -17.28 0.12 -0.92
N PHE A 117 -15.96 0.23 -0.97
CA PHE A 117 -15.26 1.17 -1.85
C PHE A 117 -14.06 0.47 -2.49
N ARG A 118 -13.54 1.07 -3.56
CA ARG A 118 -12.41 0.56 -4.31
C ARG A 118 -11.36 1.62 -4.51
N ILE A 119 -10.11 1.25 -4.32
CA ILE A 119 -8.96 1.96 -4.89
C ILE A 119 -8.70 1.35 -6.26
N VAL A 120 -8.77 2.15 -7.32
CA VAL A 120 -8.59 1.73 -8.71
C VAL A 120 -7.34 2.38 -9.27
N ILE A 121 -6.41 1.56 -9.77
CA ILE A 121 -5.26 2.00 -10.55
C ILE A 121 -5.59 1.82 -12.02
N LYS A 122 -5.47 2.92 -12.78
CA LYS A 122 -5.62 2.91 -14.23
C LYS A 122 -4.70 3.93 -14.88
N ASP A 123 -3.96 3.52 -15.90
CA ASP A 123 -3.04 4.39 -16.66
C ASP A 123 -2.06 5.14 -15.73
N GLY A 124 -1.55 4.44 -14.72
CA GLY A 124 -0.60 4.98 -13.73
C GLY A 124 -1.19 5.97 -12.73
N LYS A 125 -2.52 6.00 -12.55
CA LYS A 125 -3.22 6.88 -11.59
C LYS A 125 -4.11 6.08 -10.66
N ALA A 126 -4.06 6.38 -9.36
CA ALA A 126 -4.98 5.84 -8.36
C ALA A 126 -6.18 6.77 -8.18
N THR A 127 -7.37 6.18 -8.00
CA THR A 127 -8.61 6.89 -7.66
C THR A 127 -9.43 6.07 -6.69
N GLU A 128 -10.18 6.72 -5.82
CA GLU A 128 -11.18 6.06 -4.98
C GLU A 128 -12.57 6.11 -5.65
N THR A 129 -13.27 4.98 -5.64
CA THR A 129 -14.64 4.86 -6.15
C THR A 129 -15.53 4.12 -5.17
N TRP A 130 -16.77 4.57 -5.03
CA TRP A 130 -17.73 3.99 -4.09
C TRP A 130 -18.76 3.14 -4.84
N ALA A 131 -19.11 1.99 -4.28
CA ALA A 131 -20.22 1.21 -4.81
C ALA A 131 -21.54 1.91 -4.46
N HIS A 132 -22.19 2.54 -5.45
CA HIS A 132 -23.54 3.03 -5.27
C HIS A 132 -24.53 1.86 -5.43
N LEU A 133 -25.20 1.48 -4.33
CA LEU A 133 -26.40 0.65 -4.40
C LEU A 133 -27.45 1.38 -5.24
N THR A 134 -27.62 0.95 -6.49
CA THR A 134 -28.73 1.38 -7.34
C THR A 134 -29.83 0.33 -7.24
N TRP A 135 -30.88 0.66 -6.50
CA TRP A 135 -32.13 -0.09 -6.55
C TRP A 135 -32.85 0.32 -7.83
N ASN A 136 -32.68 -0.46 -8.90
CA ASN A 136 -33.55 -0.39 -10.08
C ASN A 136 -34.80 -1.23 -9.86
#